data_AF-A0A7K9M8X5-F1
#
_entry.id   AF-A0A7K9M8X5-F1
#
_cell.length_a   1.000
_cell.length_b   1.000
_cell.length_c   1.000
_cell.angle_alpha   90.00
_cell.angle_beta   90.00
_cell.angle_gamma   90.00
#
_symmetry.space_group_name_H-M   'P 1'
#
loop_
_entity.id
_entity.type
_entity.pdbx_description
1 polymer ?
#
loop_
_entity_poly.entity_id
_entity_poly.type
_entity_poly.pdbx_seq_one_letter_code
_entity_poly.pdbx_strand_id
1 'polypeptide(L)' 'MENATALPAVDVDEGFAMAFVVLTCLFLLAMVARCAKLLVDPYSAIPTSTWEEEQIN' A
#
# COMPACT_ATOMS: atom_id res chain seq x y z
N MET A 1 3.00 -22.92 48.21
CA MET A 1 2.16 -21.70 48.27
C MET A 1 2.27 -21.07 46.89
N GLU A 2 1.14 -20.69 46.31
CA GLU A 2 0.99 -19.93 45.06
C GLU A 2 1.76 -20.40 43.80
N ASN A 3 1.19 -21.39 43.10
CA ASN A 3 1.40 -21.51 41.66
C ASN A 3 0.57 -20.39 41.00
N ALA A 4 1.14 -19.18 40.96
CA ALA A 4 0.56 -18.05 40.25
C ALA A 4 0.61 -18.38 38.76
N THR A 5 -0.49 -18.90 38.22
CA THR A 5 -0.74 -18.94 36.78
C THR A 5 -0.65 -17.50 36.29
N ALA A 6 0.52 -17.11 35.78
CA ALA A 6 0.73 -15.83 35.15
C ALA A 6 -0.25 -15.75 33.99
N LEU A 7 -1.32 -14.98 34.18
CA LEU A 7 -2.20 -14.62 33.08
C LEU A 7 -1.29 -14.01 32.00
N PRO A 8 -1.42 -14.41 30.73
CA PRO A 8 -0.61 -13.81 29.68
C PRO A 8 -0.95 -12.31 29.67
N ALA A 9 -0.03 -11.50 30.19
CA ALA A 9 -0.10 -10.07 30.02
C ALA A 9 -0.05 -9.87 28.52
N VAL A 10 -1.15 -9.40 27.94
CA VAL A 10 -1.17 -9.07 26.51
C VAL A 10 -0.19 -7.93 26.33
N ASP A 11 0.95 -8.21 25.71
CA ASP A 11 1.97 -7.22 25.39
C ASP A 11 1.44 -6.31 24.27
N VAL A 12 0.66 -5.30 24.67
CA VAL A 12 0.04 -4.31 23.78
C VAL A 12 1.10 -3.59 22.94
N ASP A 13 2.29 -3.36 23.52
CA ASP A 13 3.42 -2.74 22.83
C ASP A 13 3.95 -3.61 21.69
N GLU A 14 4.05 -4.93 21.89
CA GLU A 14 4.42 -5.87 20.83
C GLU A 14 3.34 -5.93 19.74
N GLY A 15 2.07 -5.97 20.15
CA GLY A 15 0.94 -5.97 19.22
C GLY A 15 0.92 -4.72 18.33
N PHE A 16 1.22 -3.55 18.91
CA PHE A 16 1.32 -2.30 18.17
C PHE A 16 2.51 -2.31 17.20
N ALA A 17 3.69 -2.77 17.65
CA ALA A 17 4.87 -2.88 16.79
C ALA A 17 4.60 -3.80 15.58
N MET A 18 3.98 -4.96 15.81
CA MET A 18 3.61 -5.91 14.76
C MET A 18 2.56 -5.32 13.81
N ALA A 19 1.55 -4.63 14.33
CA ALA A 19 0.55 -3.97 13.50
C ALA A 19 1.17 -2.90 12.58
N PHE A 20 2.13 -2.11 13.10
CA PHE A 20 2.87 -1.13 12.31
C PHE A 20 3.67 -1.78 11.19
N VAL A 21 4.43 -2.85 11.50
CA VAL A 21 5.21 -3.58 10.50
C VAL A 21 4.32 -4.12 9.39
N VAL A 22 3.19 -4.74 9.73
CA VAL A 22 2.22 -5.26 8.76
C VAL A 22 1.65 -4.14 7.90
N LEU A 23 1.24 -3.02 8.51
CA LEU A 23 0.68 -1.87 7.78
C LEU A 23 1.71 -1.26 6.83
N THR A 24 2.95 -1.07 7.27
CA THR A 24 4.05 -0.61 6.42
C THR A 24 4.29 -1.56 5.26
N CYS A 25 4.30 -2.86 5.50
CA CYS A 25 4.47 -3.86 4.44
C CYS A 25 3.35 -3.76 3.38
N LEU A 26 2.08 -3.67 3.82
CA LEU A 26 0.94 -3.48 2.92
C LEU A 26 1.03 -2.17 2.12
N PHE A 27 1.42 -1.08 2.78
CA PHE A 27 1.62 0.22 2.13
C PHE A 27 2.71 0.15 1.05
N LEU A 28 3.83 -0.49 1.36
CA LEU A 28 4.92 -0.69 0.40
C LEU A 28 4.46 -1.53 -0.80
N LEU A 29 3.74 -2.63 -0.57
CA LEU A 29 3.18 -3.45 -1.65
C LEU A 29 2.22 -2.65 -2.53
N ALA A 30 1.35 -1.82 -1.93
CA ALA A 30 0.45 -0.95 -2.66
C ALA A 30 1.19 0.10 -3.50
N MET A 31 2.23 0.74 -2.93
CA MET A 31 3.09 1.67 -3.66
C MET A 31 3.78 1.00 -4.84
N VAL A 32 4.39 -0.17 -4.63
CA VAL A 32 5.03 -0.95 -5.71
C VAL A 32 4.02 -1.29 -6.81
N ALA A 33 2.82 -1.73 -6.46
CA ALA A 33 1.77 -2.03 -7.44
C ALA A 33 1.33 -0.79 -8.24
N ARG A 34 1.21 0.37 -7.59
CA ARG A 34 0.92 1.65 -8.24
C ARG A 34 2.05 2.06 -9.18
N CYS A 35 3.31 1.97 -8.73
CA CYS A 35 4.48 2.25 -9.55
C CYS A 35 4.55 1.31 -10.75
N ALA A 36 4.33 0.00 -10.55
CA ALA A 36 4.27 -0.97 -11.63
C ALA A 36 3.13 -0.65 -12.61
N LYS A 37 1.95 -0.24 -12.13
CA LYS A 37 0.87 0.21 -13.00
C LYS A 37 1.25 1.46 -13.80
N LEU A 38 1.89 2.45 -13.20
CA LEU A 38 2.37 3.63 -13.95
C LEU A 38 3.43 3.26 -14.99
N LEU A 39 4.29 2.29 -14.69
CA LEU A 39 5.30 1.80 -15.62
C LEU A 39 4.71 0.99 -16.78
N VAL A 40 3.74 0.11 -16.48
CA VAL A 40 3.07 -0.74 -17.48
C VAL A 40 2.03 0.03 -18.27
N ASP A 41 1.42 1.05 -17.67
CA ASP A 41 0.40 1.91 -18.25
C ASP A 41 0.87 3.37 -18.35
N PRO A 42 1.92 3.66 -19.13
CA PRO A 42 2.31 5.03 -19.42
C PRO A 42 1.25 5.75 -20.28
N TYR A 43 0.27 5.03 -20.83
CA TYR A 43 -0.68 5.53 -21.84
C TYR A 43 -2.04 5.95 -21.26
N SER A 44 -2.48 5.41 -20.12
CA SER A 44 -3.71 5.86 -19.44
C SER A 44 -3.54 7.18 -18.68
N ALA A 45 -2.32 7.56 -18.31
CA ALA A 45 -2.03 8.83 -17.64
C ALA A 45 -1.82 9.98 -18.64
N ILE A 46 -1.62 9.66 -19.91
CA ILE A 46 -1.62 10.65 -20.99
C ILE A 46 -3.10 10.89 -21.31
N PRO A 47 -3.67 12.06 -20.97
CA PRO A 47 -4.95 12.39 -21.57
C PRO A 47 -4.68 12.36 -23.07
N THR A 48 -5.49 11.62 -23.80
CA THR A 48 -5.63 11.88 -25.22
C THR A 48 -6.26 13.27 -25.34
N SER A 49 -5.52 14.34 -25.03
CA SER A 49 -5.53 15.51 -25.90
C SER A 49 -5.09 14.92 -27.22
N THR A 50 -6.01 14.36 -28.02
CA THR A 50 -6.87 15.20 -28.85
C THR A 50 -5.98 16.30 -29.37
N TRP A 51 -4.96 15.89 -30.12
CA TRP A 51 -4.85 16.43 -31.46
C TRP A 51 -6.24 16.18 -32.07
N GLU A 52 -7.16 17.11 -31.83
CA GLU A 52 -8.22 17.37 -32.78
C GLU A 52 -7.41 17.66 -34.04
N GLU A 53 -7.23 16.63 -34.86
CA GLU A 53 -6.66 16.77 -36.18
C GLU A 53 -7.53 17.84 -36.82
N GLU A 54 -6.97 19.05 -36.88
CA GLU A 54 -7.56 20.21 -37.54
C GLU A 54 -8.00 19.67 -38.90
N GLN A 55 -9.31 19.54 -39.11
CA GLN A 55 -9.86 18.94 -40.32
C GLN A 55 -9.56 19.90 -41.47
N ILE A 56 -8.38 19.76 -42.06
CA ILE A 56 -7.99 20.44 -43.29
C ILE A 56 -8.61 19.65 -44.44
N ASN A 57 -9.90 19.89 -44.74
CA ASN A 57 -10.47 19.85 -46.09
C ASN A 57 -11.91 20.39 -46.11
#